data_AF-A0AAW2A053-F1
#
_entry.id   AF-A0AAW2A053-F1
#
_cell.length_a   1.000
_cell.length_b   1.000
_cell.length_c   1.000
_cell.angle_alpha   90.00
_cell.angle_beta   90.00
_cell.angle_gamma   90.00
#
_symmetry.space_group_name_H-M   'P 1'
#
loop_
_entity.id
_entity.type
_entity.pdbx_description
1 polymer ?
#
loop_
_entity_poly.entity_id
_entity_poly.type
_entity_poly.pdbx_seq_one_letter_code
_entity_poly.pdbx_strand_id
1 'polypeptide(L)'
;MPFQRPNRLGGVWRAMCPRLGLSASLDLPFLCWILGLTLHAQLAASQKLDETDPVVTTTYGKLRGFKKELNNEILGPVIQFLGVPYAAPPTGERRFQPPEPPISWSDIRNATQFGPVCPQTLLEGRLPDVMLPVWFTNSIEVVSSYVQDQSEDCLFLNIYVPTEDGEFMCGQDGQTCLCHLTVSVSSVQNVVSAAGKKKEA
;
A
#
# COMPACT_ATOMS: atom_id res chain seq x y z
N MET A 1 -70.81 -7.08 46.39
CA MET A 1 -70.17 -7.12 47.73
C MET A 1 -68.76 -6.54 47.61
N PRO A 2 -68.30 -5.76 48.59
CA PRO A 2 -67.51 -4.56 48.34
C PRO A 2 -66.07 -4.68 48.86
N PHE A 3 -65.15 -3.86 48.34
CA PHE A 3 -64.07 -3.26 49.15
C PHE A 3 -63.39 -2.13 48.36
N GLN A 4 -63.84 -0.89 48.55
CA GLN A 4 -63.20 0.14 49.37
C GLN A 4 -61.90 0.72 48.79
N ARG A 5 -61.97 1.99 48.37
CA ARG A 5 -60.83 2.91 48.41
C ARG A 5 -60.49 3.19 49.87
N PRO A 6 -59.22 3.53 50.16
CA PRO A 6 -59.05 4.82 50.84
C PRO A 6 -57.85 5.66 50.36
N ASN A 7 -58.06 6.97 50.45
CA ASN A 7 -57.17 8.02 50.91
C ASN A 7 -55.87 8.35 50.16
N ARG A 8 -56.00 9.45 49.40
CA ARG A 8 -55.15 10.64 49.36
C ARG A 8 -54.15 10.73 50.54
N LEU A 9 -52.85 10.61 50.23
CA LEU A 9 -51.77 11.22 50.99
C LEU A 9 -50.91 12.04 50.02
N GLY A 10 -50.86 13.34 50.28
CA GLY A 10 -50.01 14.27 49.57
C GLY A 10 -48.55 13.96 49.87
N GLY A 11 -47.76 13.74 48.81
CA GLY A 11 -46.32 13.68 48.87
C GLY A 11 -45.78 14.60 47.79
N VAL A 12 -45.29 15.76 48.20
CA VAL A 12 -44.54 16.69 47.35
C VAL A 12 -43.21 16.02 47.02
N TRP A 13 -43.15 15.27 45.92
CA TRP A 13 -41.89 14.79 45.38
C TRP A 13 -41.23 15.95 44.62
N ARG A 14 -40.31 16.65 45.29
CA ARG A 14 -39.37 17.56 44.63
C ARG A 14 -38.62 16.75 43.58
N ALA A 15 -38.77 17.13 42.32
CA ALA A 15 -37.89 16.70 41.26
C ALA A 15 -36.45 17.15 41.60
N MET A 16 -35.60 16.20 42.00
CA MET A 16 -34.16 16.40 42.02
C MET A 16 -33.70 16.41 40.56
N CYS A 17 -33.65 17.60 39.96
CA CYS A 17 -32.85 17.83 38.77
C CYS A 17 -31.38 17.85 39.21
N PRO A 18 -30.52 16.92 38.79
CA PRO A 18 -29.09 17.15 38.91
C PRO A 18 -28.75 18.30 37.96
N ARG A 19 -28.40 19.46 38.51
CA ARG A 19 -27.74 20.52 37.75
C ARG A 19 -26.39 19.95 37.33
N LEU A 20 -26.28 19.48 36.08
CA LEU A 20 -24.98 19.33 35.43
C LEU A 20 -24.39 20.74 35.30
N GLY A 21 -23.59 21.14 36.27
CA GLY A 21 -22.69 22.26 36.15
C GLY A 21 -21.60 21.89 35.17
N LEU A 22 -21.78 22.21 33.88
CA LEU A 22 -20.66 22.29 32.95
C LEU A 22 -19.86 23.55 33.29
N SER A 23 -18.87 23.42 34.17
CA SER A 23 -17.71 24.31 34.15
C SER A 23 -16.62 23.56 33.39
N ALA A 24 -16.59 23.72 32.06
CA ALA A 24 -15.49 23.24 31.24
C ALA A 24 -14.28 24.18 31.43
N SER A 25 -13.63 24.11 32.59
CA SER A 25 -12.24 24.52 32.69
C SER A 25 -11.44 23.45 31.98
N LEU A 26 -11.20 23.64 30.68
CA LEU A 26 -10.24 22.83 29.93
C LEU A 26 -8.87 23.10 30.55
N ASP A 27 -8.42 22.19 31.40
CA ASP A 27 -7.14 22.31 32.08
C ASP A 27 -6.03 22.50 31.03
N LEU A 28 -5.24 23.56 31.18
CA LEU A 28 -4.11 23.91 30.34
C LEU A 28 -3.20 22.71 29.95
N PRO A 29 -2.90 21.72 30.83
CA PRO A 29 -2.16 20.52 30.43
C PRO A 29 -2.89 19.63 29.41
N PHE A 30 -4.22 19.55 29.45
CA PHE A 30 -5.02 18.82 28.46
C PHE A 30 -4.97 19.54 27.11
N LEU A 31 -4.99 20.89 27.14
CA LEU A 31 -4.79 21.74 25.97
C LEU A 31 -3.37 21.63 25.36
N CYS A 32 -2.35 21.39 26.17
CA CYS A 32 -1.01 21.10 25.66
C CYS A 32 -0.90 19.68 25.08
N TRP A 33 -1.59 18.70 25.67
CA TRP A 33 -1.57 17.31 25.20
C TRP A 33 -2.22 17.14 23.83
N ILE A 34 -3.41 17.70 23.58
CA ILE A 34 -4.01 17.62 22.24
C ILE A 34 -3.24 18.44 21.20
N LEU A 35 -2.63 19.58 21.57
CA LEU A 35 -1.74 20.32 20.67
C LEU A 35 -0.48 19.50 20.33
N GLY A 36 0.08 18.79 21.31
CA GLY A 36 1.16 17.84 21.09
C GLY A 36 0.75 16.68 20.17
N LEU A 37 -0.43 16.10 20.38
CA LEU A 37 -0.95 15.01 19.54
C LEU A 37 -1.25 15.46 18.10
N THR A 38 -1.83 16.65 17.93
CA THR A 38 -2.11 17.20 16.59
C THR A 38 -0.82 17.53 15.84
N LEU A 39 0.19 18.09 16.51
CA LEU A 39 1.50 18.35 15.92
C LEU A 39 2.24 17.06 15.52
N HIS A 40 2.16 16.00 16.33
CA HIS A 40 2.71 14.69 15.98
C HIS A 40 1.97 14.06 14.79
N ALA A 41 0.64 14.21 14.71
CA ALA A 41 -0.15 13.72 13.58
C ALA A 41 0.18 14.44 12.26
N GLN A 42 0.47 15.74 12.30
CA GLN A 42 0.84 16.52 11.11
C GLN A 42 2.22 16.15 10.56
N LEU A 43 3.18 15.74 11.40
CA LEU A 43 4.50 15.29 10.95
C LEU A 43 4.45 13.89 10.31
N ALA A 44 3.59 12.99 10.80
CA ALA A 44 3.45 11.64 10.28
C ALA A 44 2.77 11.58 8.89
N ALA A 45 1.95 12.58 8.55
CA ALA A 45 1.16 12.58 7.31
C ALA A 45 1.89 13.16 6.09
N SER A 46 3.06 13.78 6.26
CA SER A 46 3.77 14.44 5.16
C SER A 46 4.90 13.55 4.61
N GLN A 47 4.54 12.52 3.85
CA GLN A 47 5.49 12.00 2.87
C GLN A 47 5.64 13.07 1.78
N LYS A 48 6.71 13.87 1.89
CA LYS A 48 7.07 14.87 0.88
C LYS A 48 7.39 14.13 -0.41
N LEU A 49 6.43 14.07 -1.32
CA LEU A 49 6.66 13.65 -2.70
C LEU A 49 7.65 14.64 -3.31
N ASP A 50 8.80 14.16 -3.78
CA ASP A 50 9.80 15.05 -4.35
C ASP A 50 9.34 15.49 -5.73
N GLU A 51 9.51 16.78 -6.04
CA GLU A 51 9.08 17.34 -7.34
C GLU A 51 9.89 16.74 -8.51
N THR A 52 11.01 16.07 -8.20
CA THR A 52 11.91 15.41 -9.16
C THR A 52 11.55 13.96 -9.49
N ASP A 53 10.53 13.39 -8.83
CA ASP A 53 10.15 12.00 -9.03
C ASP A 53 9.65 11.74 -10.48
N PRO A 54 10.11 10.66 -11.15
CA PRO A 54 9.79 10.41 -12.55
C PRO A 54 8.31 10.07 -12.74
N VAL A 55 7.67 10.77 -13.69
CA VAL A 55 6.28 10.53 -14.08
C VAL A 55 6.20 9.99 -15.50
N VAL A 56 5.53 8.86 -15.68
CA VAL A 56 5.34 8.20 -16.97
C VAL A 56 3.85 8.13 -17.30
N THR A 57 3.51 8.34 -18.57
CA THR A 57 2.14 8.21 -19.08
C THR A 57 1.96 6.82 -19.67
N THR A 58 0.93 6.11 -19.21
CA THR A 58 0.51 4.80 -19.75
C THR A 58 -0.85 4.92 -20.44
N THR A 59 -1.32 3.84 -21.06
CA THR A 59 -2.66 3.78 -21.65
C THR A 59 -3.79 3.91 -20.63
N TYR A 60 -3.52 3.58 -19.36
CA TYR A 60 -4.52 3.58 -18.29
C TYR A 60 -4.45 4.82 -17.39
N GLY A 61 -3.38 5.62 -17.49
CA GLY A 61 -3.19 6.82 -16.67
C GLY A 61 -1.72 7.12 -16.41
N LYS A 62 -1.47 8.16 -15.60
CA LYS A 62 -0.10 8.58 -15.25
C LYS A 62 0.39 7.86 -13.99
N LEU A 63 1.64 7.47 -13.98
CA LEU A 63 2.32 6.82 -12.86
C LEU A 63 3.48 7.68 -12.39
N ARG A 64 3.63 7.83 -11.07
CA ARG A 64 4.81 8.41 -10.44
C ARG A 64 5.62 7.32 -9.77
N GLY A 65 6.86 7.16 -10.21
CA GLY A 65 7.84 6.26 -9.60
C GLY A 65 8.81 7.05 -8.72
N PHE A 66 9.95 6.44 -8.42
CA PHE A 66 11.05 7.10 -7.70
C PHE A 66 12.39 6.54 -8.17
N LYS A 67 13.46 7.35 -8.04
CA LYS A 67 14.82 6.90 -8.32
C LYS A 67 15.41 6.23 -7.07
N LYS A 68 15.97 5.04 -7.25
CA LYS A 68 16.66 4.30 -6.19
C LYS A 68 18.12 4.09 -6.56
N GLU A 69 19.00 4.65 -5.75
CA GLU A 69 20.42 4.32 -5.77
C GLU A 69 20.62 2.93 -5.18
N LEU A 70 21.40 2.09 -5.88
CA LEU A 70 21.75 0.76 -5.44
C LEU A 70 23.10 0.81 -4.71
N ASN A 71 23.23 0.04 -3.64
CA ASN A 71 24.45 -0.07 -2.84
C ASN A 71 25.46 -1.04 -3.46
N ASN A 72 25.67 -0.96 -4.77
CA ASN A 72 26.59 -1.83 -5.51
C ASN A 72 27.40 -0.99 -6.49
N GLU A 73 28.72 -1.17 -6.51
CA GLU A 73 29.62 -0.45 -7.41
C GLU A 73 29.42 -0.82 -8.90
N ILE A 74 28.78 -1.95 -9.17
CA ILE A 74 28.57 -2.47 -10.53
C ILE A 74 27.25 -1.98 -11.13
N LEU A 75 26.24 -1.70 -10.31
CA LEU A 75 24.89 -1.39 -10.78
C LEU A 75 24.58 0.09 -10.53
N GLY A 76 24.32 0.81 -11.62
CA GLY A 76 23.83 2.17 -11.57
C GLY A 76 22.45 2.33 -10.94
N PRO A 77 21.99 3.58 -10.76
CA PRO A 77 20.66 3.88 -10.26
C PRO A 77 19.55 3.28 -11.12
N VAL A 78 18.47 2.89 -10.45
CA VAL A 78 17.28 2.33 -11.07
C VAL A 78 16.06 3.19 -10.76
N ILE A 79 15.27 3.50 -11.77
CA ILE A 79 13.93 4.06 -11.59
C ILE A 79 12.96 2.91 -11.30
N GLN A 80 12.19 3.03 -10.23
CA GLN A 80 11.25 2.01 -9.79
C GLN A 80 9.81 2.51 -9.86
N PHE A 81 8.92 1.66 -10.39
CA PHE A 81 7.48 1.81 -10.29
C PHE A 81 6.92 0.56 -9.62
N LEU A 82 6.44 0.69 -8.39
CA LEU A 82 5.98 -0.41 -7.56
C LEU A 82 4.45 -0.40 -7.44
N GLY A 83 3.84 -1.59 -7.32
CA GLY A 83 2.39 -1.69 -7.10
C GLY A 83 1.53 -1.19 -8.28
N VAL A 84 2.01 -1.37 -9.51
CA VAL A 84 1.31 -0.92 -10.72
C VAL A 84 0.24 -1.93 -11.11
N PRO A 85 -1.07 -1.58 -11.13
CA PRO A 85 -2.13 -2.53 -11.47
C PRO A 85 -2.07 -2.88 -12.96
N TYR A 86 -2.09 -4.16 -13.28
CA TYR A 86 -2.12 -4.65 -14.66
C TYR A 86 -3.42 -5.36 -15.03
N ALA A 87 -4.28 -5.63 -14.05
CA ALA A 87 -5.58 -6.23 -14.22
C ALA A 87 -6.55 -5.72 -13.13
N ALA A 88 -7.85 -5.89 -13.35
CA ALA A 88 -8.86 -5.63 -12.34
C ALA A 88 -8.81 -6.69 -11.22
N PRO A 89 -9.19 -6.34 -9.97
CA PRO A 89 -9.16 -7.27 -8.85
C PRO A 89 -10.03 -8.52 -9.11
N PRO A 90 -9.50 -9.75 -8.96
CA PRO A 90 -10.22 -10.99 -9.21
C PRO A 90 -11.05 -11.43 -7.98
N THR A 91 -11.76 -10.49 -7.36
CA THR A 91 -12.50 -10.70 -6.11
C THR A 91 -14.00 -10.94 -6.35
N GLY A 92 -14.68 -11.57 -5.40
CA GLY A 92 -16.13 -11.83 -5.47
C GLY A 92 -16.52 -12.64 -6.69
N GLU A 93 -17.48 -12.14 -7.48
CA GLU A 93 -17.99 -12.81 -8.69
C GLU A 93 -16.92 -12.98 -9.79
N ARG A 94 -15.86 -12.17 -9.77
CA ARG A 94 -14.73 -12.27 -10.73
C ARG A 94 -13.73 -13.36 -10.35
N ARG A 95 -13.87 -13.98 -9.18
CA ARG A 95 -12.99 -15.04 -8.74
C ARG A 95 -13.06 -16.22 -9.73
N PHE A 96 -11.90 -16.72 -10.13
CA PHE A 96 -11.74 -17.80 -11.12
C PHE A 96 -12.17 -17.46 -12.55
N GLN A 97 -12.47 -16.20 -12.84
CA GLN A 97 -12.63 -15.72 -14.21
C GLN A 97 -11.28 -15.27 -14.78
N PRO A 98 -11.13 -15.21 -16.12
CA PRO A 98 -9.97 -14.59 -16.74
C PRO A 98 -9.79 -13.13 -16.26
N PRO A 99 -8.54 -12.67 -16.10
CA PRO A 99 -8.28 -11.30 -15.64
C PRO A 99 -8.79 -10.28 -16.67
N GLU A 100 -9.56 -9.31 -16.18
CA GLU A 100 -10.01 -8.15 -16.96
C GLU A 100 -8.97 -7.03 -16.90
N PRO A 101 -8.90 -6.11 -17.89
CA PRO A 101 -8.01 -4.96 -17.82
C PRO A 101 -8.34 -4.04 -16.62
N PRO A 102 -7.35 -3.33 -16.07
CA PRO A 102 -7.56 -2.43 -14.94
C PRO A 102 -8.39 -1.23 -15.35
N ILE A 103 -9.07 -0.62 -14.37
CA ILE A 103 -9.80 0.63 -14.56
C ILE A 103 -8.78 1.76 -14.76
N SER A 104 -8.99 2.57 -15.80
CA SER A 104 -8.16 3.77 -16.03
C SER A 104 -8.39 4.83 -14.95
N TRP A 105 -7.37 5.62 -14.67
CA TRP A 105 -7.39 6.68 -13.66
C TRP A 105 -6.99 8.02 -14.27
N SER A 106 -7.62 9.11 -13.81
CA SER A 106 -7.40 10.47 -14.34
C SER A 106 -6.16 11.15 -13.76
N ASP A 107 -5.88 10.91 -12.48
CA ASP A 107 -4.83 11.59 -11.74
C ASP A 107 -3.46 10.89 -11.88
N ILE A 108 -2.44 11.41 -11.21
CA ILE A 108 -1.15 10.71 -11.14
C ILE A 108 -1.22 9.68 -10.02
N ARG A 109 -1.16 8.39 -10.37
CA ARG A 109 -1.12 7.31 -9.37
C ARG A 109 0.30 7.18 -8.81
N ASN A 110 0.40 7.15 -7.49
CA ASN A 110 1.66 6.94 -6.79
C ASN A 110 2.06 5.46 -6.87
N ALA A 111 3.22 5.17 -7.44
CA ALA A 111 3.77 3.84 -7.64
C ALA A 111 5.13 3.70 -6.93
N THR A 112 5.17 4.11 -5.65
CA THR A 112 6.38 4.08 -4.82
C THR A 112 6.37 2.98 -3.75
N GLN A 113 5.26 2.24 -3.64
CA GLN A 113 5.05 1.20 -2.63
C GLN A 113 4.62 -0.10 -3.29
N PHE A 114 5.03 -1.23 -2.71
CA PHE A 114 4.59 -2.54 -3.18
C PHE A 114 3.08 -2.71 -2.98
N GLY A 115 2.43 -3.35 -3.95
CA GLY A 115 1.09 -3.89 -3.76
C GLY A 115 1.11 -5.19 -2.96
N PRO A 116 -0.04 -5.61 -2.40
CA PRO A 116 -0.14 -6.86 -1.65
C PRO A 116 0.18 -8.08 -2.52
N VAL A 117 0.61 -9.15 -1.87
CA VAL A 117 0.87 -10.44 -2.52
C VAL A 117 -0.39 -11.29 -2.56
N CYS A 118 -0.46 -12.26 -3.48
CA CYS A 118 -1.62 -13.14 -3.52
C CYS A 118 -1.66 -14.10 -2.31
N PRO A 119 -2.85 -14.62 -1.96
CA PRO A 119 -2.99 -15.53 -0.84
C PRO A 119 -2.18 -16.81 -1.08
N GLN A 120 -1.17 -17.04 -0.23
CA GLN A 120 -0.30 -18.20 -0.26
C GLN A 120 -0.04 -18.70 1.16
N THR A 121 -0.11 -20.01 1.34
CA THR A 121 0.27 -20.64 2.60
C THR A 121 1.78 -20.73 2.67
N LEU A 122 2.41 -19.77 3.35
CA LEU A 122 3.76 -19.99 3.87
C LEU A 122 3.68 -21.02 4.99
N LEU A 123 4.78 -21.75 5.23
CA LEU A 123 4.93 -22.88 6.14
C LEU A 123 4.59 -22.61 7.63
N GLU A 124 4.00 -21.47 7.95
CA GLU A 124 3.50 -21.11 9.27
C GLU A 124 2.54 -22.21 9.79
N GLY A 125 3.03 -23.02 10.73
CA GLY A 125 2.21 -23.98 11.47
C GLY A 125 2.14 -25.41 10.92
N ARG A 126 2.92 -25.82 9.91
CA ARG A 126 2.95 -27.23 9.46
C ARG A 126 4.15 -28.05 9.94
N LEU A 127 5.26 -27.43 10.30
CA LEU A 127 6.47 -28.10 10.80
C LEU A 127 7.12 -27.21 11.89
N PRO A 128 7.61 -27.77 13.01
CA PRO A 128 8.45 -27.00 13.93
C PRO A 128 9.70 -26.52 13.19
N ASP A 129 10.08 -25.24 13.35
CA ASP A 129 11.30 -24.66 12.76
C ASP A 129 12.57 -25.50 13.02
N VAL A 130 12.56 -26.30 14.08
CA VAL A 130 13.63 -27.21 14.50
C VAL A 130 13.86 -28.38 13.53
N MET A 131 12.90 -28.69 12.64
CA MET A 131 12.97 -29.86 11.75
C MET A 131 13.31 -29.50 10.30
N LEU A 132 13.48 -28.21 9.99
CA LEU A 132 13.92 -27.76 8.67
C LEU A 132 15.44 -27.54 8.67
N PRO A 133 16.15 -27.94 7.61
CA PRO A 133 17.58 -27.63 7.50
C PRO A 133 17.82 -26.11 7.57
N VAL A 134 18.91 -25.68 8.22
CA VAL A 134 19.26 -24.25 8.41
C VAL A 134 19.31 -23.46 7.10
N TRP A 135 19.73 -24.09 6.00
CA TRP A 135 19.73 -23.46 4.67
C TRP A 135 18.31 -23.16 4.16
N PHE A 136 17.31 -23.93 4.60
CA PHE A 136 15.91 -23.74 4.27
C PHE A 136 15.29 -22.63 5.12
N THR A 137 15.60 -22.54 6.42
CA THR A 137 15.04 -21.52 7.33
C THR A 137 15.54 -20.09 7.01
N ASN A 138 16.82 -19.93 6.64
CA ASN A 138 17.35 -18.61 6.22
C ASN A 138 16.63 -18.03 5.00
N SER A 139 16.14 -18.89 4.10
CA SER A 139 15.38 -18.45 2.92
C SER A 139 13.95 -18.04 3.27
N ILE A 140 13.34 -18.72 4.26
CA ILE A 140 11.97 -18.43 4.70
C ILE A 140 11.91 -17.10 5.47
N GLU A 141 12.90 -16.76 6.30
CA GLU A 141 12.93 -15.48 7.02
C GLU A 141 12.94 -14.27 6.07
N VAL A 142 13.78 -14.32 5.03
CA VAL A 142 13.84 -13.27 4.01
C VAL A 142 12.50 -13.13 3.29
N VAL A 143 11.92 -14.24 2.82
CA VAL A 143 10.65 -14.24 2.06
C VAL A 143 9.46 -13.87 2.94
N SER A 144 9.47 -14.23 4.22
CA SER A 144 8.39 -13.96 5.16
C SER A 144 8.10 -12.46 5.25
N SER A 145 9.13 -11.61 5.23
CA SER A 145 8.95 -10.14 5.26
C SER A 145 8.21 -9.58 4.02
N TYR A 146 8.32 -10.23 2.86
CA TYR A 146 7.67 -9.80 1.61
C TYR A 146 6.24 -10.35 1.43
N VAL A 147 5.83 -11.31 2.25
CA VAL A 147 4.58 -12.06 2.07
C VAL A 147 3.57 -11.79 3.20
N GLN A 148 3.85 -10.83 4.08
CA GLN A 148 2.98 -10.46 5.20
C GLN A 148 1.63 -9.88 4.76
N ASP A 149 1.64 -9.05 3.71
CA ASP A 149 0.44 -8.35 3.24
C ASP A 149 -0.22 -9.13 2.10
N GLN A 150 -1.08 -10.09 2.45
CA GLN A 150 -1.78 -10.94 1.47
C GLN A 150 -3.21 -10.45 1.20
N SER A 151 -3.58 -10.38 -0.09
CA SER A 151 -4.91 -10.01 -0.55
C SER A 151 -5.28 -10.73 -1.83
N GLU A 152 -6.57 -11.02 -2.06
CA GLU A 152 -7.04 -11.50 -3.37
C GLU A 152 -6.87 -10.43 -4.46
N ASP A 153 -6.90 -9.15 -4.09
CA ASP A 153 -6.50 -8.06 -4.97
C ASP A 153 -4.97 -7.92 -4.95
N CYS A 154 -4.29 -8.72 -5.75
CA CYS A 154 -2.81 -8.83 -5.79
C CYS A 154 -2.23 -8.71 -7.21
N LEU A 155 -3.03 -8.28 -8.19
CA LEU A 155 -2.63 -8.23 -9.60
C LEU A 155 -1.85 -6.95 -9.92
N PHE A 156 -0.68 -6.84 -9.30
CA PHE A 156 0.25 -5.71 -9.43
C PHE A 156 1.61 -6.14 -10.00
N LEU A 157 2.24 -5.21 -10.73
CA LEU A 157 3.59 -5.31 -11.25
C LEU A 157 4.52 -4.33 -10.52
N ASN A 158 5.78 -4.73 -10.43
CA ASN A 158 6.90 -3.91 -10.01
C ASN A 158 7.88 -3.81 -11.18
N ILE A 159 8.14 -2.59 -11.63
CA ILE A 159 8.91 -2.29 -12.84
C ILE A 159 10.18 -1.57 -12.45
N TYR A 160 11.31 -2.06 -12.95
CA TYR A 160 12.66 -1.56 -12.68
C TYR A 160 13.31 -1.15 -14.00
N VAL A 161 13.67 0.12 -14.10
CA VAL A 161 14.28 0.72 -15.29
C VAL A 161 15.70 1.16 -14.94
N PRO A 162 16.75 0.57 -15.52
CA PRO A 162 18.11 1.07 -15.32
C PRO A 162 18.23 2.49 -15.92
N THR A 163 18.92 3.37 -15.21
CA THR A 163 19.13 4.77 -15.66
C THR A 163 20.42 4.92 -16.45
N GLU A 164 21.36 3.99 -16.29
CA GLU A 164 22.64 4.01 -17.01
C GLU A 164 22.53 3.29 -18.35
N ASP A 165 23.21 3.86 -19.34
CA ASP A 165 23.21 3.47 -20.74
C ASP A 165 23.95 2.14 -20.94
N GLY A 166 23.32 1.03 -20.60
CA GLY A 166 23.61 -0.21 -21.30
C GLY A 166 23.20 0.01 -22.76
N GLU A 167 24.17 0.39 -23.60
CA GLU A 167 24.11 0.58 -25.06
C GLU A 167 22.69 0.40 -25.59
N PHE A 168 21.90 1.49 -25.58
CA PHE A 168 20.58 1.45 -26.21
C PHE A 168 20.83 1.02 -27.66
N MET A 169 20.44 -0.21 -27.99
CA MET A 169 20.39 -0.68 -29.36
C MET A 169 19.28 0.13 -30.03
N CYS A 170 19.62 1.34 -30.44
CA CYS A 170 18.81 2.09 -31.36
C CYS A 170 18.84 1.30 -32.67
N GLY A 171 17.67 1.03 -33.23
CA GLY A 171 17.61 0.52 -34.59
C GLY A 171 18.43 1.41 -35.53
N GLN A 172 18.86 0.87 -36.67
CA GLN A 172 19.58 1.65 -37.70
C GLN A 172 18.79 2.88 -38.20
N ASP A 173 17.52 2.99 -37.83
CA ASP A 173 16.60 4.09 -38.08
C ASP A 173 16.75 5.28 -37.11
N GLY A 174 17.52 5.16 -36.03
CA GLY A 174 17.76 6.25 -35.07
C GLY A 174 16.52 6.68 -34.26
N GLN A 175 15.39 6.00 -34.45
CA GLN A 175 14.07 6.40 -33.90
C GLN A 175 13.52 5.40 -32.89
N THR A 176 14.07 4.19 -32.85
CA THR A 176 13.58 3.12 -31.97
C THR A 176 14.67 2.63 -31.05
N CYS A 177 14.71 3.15 -29.82
CA CYS A 177 15.62 2.69 -28.78
C CYS A 177 14.99 1.51 -28.03
N LEU A 178 15.68 0.36 -27.99
CA LEU A 178 15.31 -0.75 -27.10
C LEU A 178 15.85 -0.45 -25.70
N CYS A 179 14.96 -0.35 -24.72
CA CYS A 179 15.30 -0.26 -23.32
C CYS A 179 15.02 -1.62 -22.67
N HIS A 180 16.03 -2.22 -22.05
CA HIS A 180 15.80 -3.37 -21.18
C HIS A 180 15.14 -2.90 -19.89
N LEU A 181 13.95 -3.41 -19.60
CA LEU A 181 13.27 -3.23 -18.33
C LEU A 181 13.13 -4.58 -17.64
N THR A 182 13.06 -4.54 -16.33
CA THR A 182 12.85 -5.72 -15.52
C THR A 182 11.49 -5.61 -14.85
N VAL A 183 10.65 -6.64 -15.01
CA VAL A 183 9.29 -6.67 -14.46
C VAL A 183 9.17 -7.84 -13.49
N SER A 184 8.63 -7.59 -12.31
CA SER A 184 8.34 -8.60 -11.31
C SER A 184 6.86 -8.55 -10.93
N VAL A 185 6.24 -9.70 -10.73
CA VAL A 185 4.84 -9.78 -10.27
C VAL A 185 4.84 -9.83 -8.75
N SER A 186 4.02 -9.01 -8.08
CA SER A 186 4.03 -8.97 -6.60
C SER A 186 3.78 -10.34 -5.96
N SER A 187 2.96 -11.21 -6.58
CA SER A 187 2.66 -12.55 -6.08
C SER A 187 3.83 -13.54 -6.15
N VAL A 188 4.75 -13.34 -7.08
CA VAL A 188 5.85 -14.26 -7.36
C VAL A 188 7.02 -13.37 -7.68
N GLN A 189 7.92 -13.14 -6.72
CA GLN A 189 9.16 -12.39 -6.94
C GLN A 189 10.12 -13.08 -7.95
N ASN A 190 9.59 -13.92 -8.85
CA ASN A 190 10.24 -14.31 -10.09
C ASN A 190 10.29 -13.10 -11.01
N VAL A 191 11.52 -12.66 -11.23
CA VAL A 191 11.84 -11.55 -12.11
C VAL A 191 11.77 -12.02 -13.56
N VAL A 192 10.94 -11.37 -14.37
CA VAL A 192 10.90 -11.57 -15.83
C VAL A 192 11.52 -10.33 -16.48
N SER A 193 12.62 -10.51 -17.22
CA SER A 193 13.19 -9.42 -18.02
C SER A 193 12.33 -9.22 -19.28
N ALA A 194 11.96 -7.97 -19.55
CA ALA A 194 11.17 -7.59 -20.72
C ALA A 194 11.84 -6.42 -21.45
N ALA A 195 12.02 -6.55 -22.77
CA ALA A 195 12.53 -5.46 -23.60
C ALA A 195 11.37 -4.56 -24.05
N GLY A 196 11.44 -3.27 -23.73
CA GLY A 196 10.49 -2.25 -24.18
C GLY A 196 11.07 -1.43 -25.35
N LYS A 197 10.23 -1.00 -26.29
CA LYS A 197 10.62 -0.06 -27.36
C LYS A 197 10.23 1.36 -26.97
N LYS A 198 11.20 2.27 -26.93
CA LYS A 198 10.99 3.72 -26.85
C LYS A 198 11.02 4.28 -28.27
N LYS A 199 9.92 4.91 -28.70
CA LYS A 199 9.92 5.75 -29.92
C LYS A 199 10.31 7.16 -29.50
N GLU A 200 11.37 7.69 -30.11
CA GLU A 200 11.70 9.11 -30.01
C GLU A 200 10.75 9.88 -30.94
N ALA A 201 10.19 10.99 -30.44
CA ALA A 201 9.26 11.85 -31.19
C ALA A 201 10.02 12.99 -31.86
#